data_AF-A0A5C5QJE2-F1
#
_entry.id   AF-A0A5C5QJE2-F1
#
_cell.length_a   1.000
_cell.length_b   1.000
_cell.length_c   1.000
_cell.angle_alpha   90.00
_cell.angle_beta   90.00
_cell.angle_gamma   90.00
#
_symmetry.space_group_name_H-M   'P 1'
#
loop_
_entity.id
_entity.type
_entity.pdbx_description
1 polymer ?
#
loop_
_entity_poly.entity_id
_entity_poly.type
_entity_poly.pdbx_seq_one_letter_code
_entity_poly.pdbx_strand_id
1 'polypeptide(L)'
;MKQLFEFKHVHGDDKATEVSMSRLSDENNDLEHPDHTVRLSSLDNNGTYRAPNLDEVEDVDGDDDRDKDDVSYYELAAKLVTALVTLSSVGQQKRFERVLIMFKPGSETDIDILHFKPGNTDISAPDYVVTATNPDRFRNYRTIKNPIDADGDGDVDSDDSLIYRKLATSFASMRDLRP
;
A
#
# COMPACT_ATOMS: atom_id res chain seq x y z
N MET A 1 11.17 -6.33 -5.75
CA MET A 1 9.94 -5.61 -6.12
C MET A 1 9.55 -4.66 -5.01
N LYS A 2 9.26 -3.39 -5.35
CA LYS A 2 8.74 -2.36 -4.43
C LYS A 2 7.38 -1.88 -4.94
N GLN A 3 6.48 -1.54 -4.02
CA GLN A 3 5.14 -1.06 -4.37
C GLN A 3 4.85 0.21 -3.58
N LEU A 4 4.65 1.30 -4.32
CA LEU A 4 4.38 2.63 -3.79
C LEU A 4 2.90 2.91 -3.88
N PHE A 5 2.33 3.39 -2.79
CA PHE A 5 0.97 3.87 -2.73
C PHE A 5 0.99 5.37 -2.44
N GLU A 6 0.30 6.13 -3.26
CA GLU A 6 0.18 7.58 -3.14
C GLU A 6 -1.29 7.97 -3.03
N PHE A 7 -1.62 8.78 -2.03
CA PHE A 7 -2.99 9.19 -1.78
C PHE A 7 -3.23 10.61 -2.31
N LYS A 8 -3.95 10.75 -3.43
CA LYS A 8 -4.26 12.06 -4.01
C LYS A 8 -5.66 12.50 -3.60
N HIS A 9 -5.78 13.72 -3.08
CA HIS A 9 -7.10 14.34 -2.92
C HIS A 9 -7.45 15.07 -4.22
N VAL A 10 -8.56 14.69 -4.84
CA VAL A 10 -9.19 15.55 -5.84
C VAL A 10 -10.04 16.56 -5.07
N HIS A 11 -9.63 17.83 -5.08
CA HIS A 11 -10.44 18.91 -4.51
C HIS A 11 -11.49 19.34 -5.54
N GLY A 12 -12.76 19.09 -5.22
CA GLY A 12 -13.97 19.45 -5.99
C GLY A 12 -15.19 18.82 -5.32
N ASP A 13 -16.42 19.21 -5.71
CA ASP A 13 -17.69 18.80 -5.08
C ASP A 13 -17.95 17.27 -5.05
N ASP A 14 -17.06 16.47 -5.63
CA ASP A 14 -17.08 15.02 -5.61
C ASP A 14 -16.25 14.49 -4.44
N LYS A 15 -16.93 13.87 -3.48
CA LYS A 15 -16.40 13.29 -2.23
C LYS A 15 -15.45 12.09 -2.44
N ALA A 16 -14.74 11.99 -3.55
CA ALA A 16 -13.93 10.83 -3.91
C ALA A 16 -12.49 10.98 -3.44
N THR A 17 -11.99 10.00 -2.67
CA THR A 17 -10.55 9.83 -2.46
C THR A 17 -9.98 9.06 -3.66
N GLU A 18 -8.91 9.55 -4.26
CA GLU A 18 -8.16 8.82 -5.28
C GLU A 18 -6.88 8.24 -4.65
N VAL A 19 -6.57 7.00 -5.01
CA VAL A 19 -5.30 6.35 -4.66
C VAL A 19 -4.58 6.06 -5.96
N SER A 20 -3.38 6.58 -6.13
CA SER A 20 -2.46 6.11 -7.17
C SER A 20 -1.66 4.95 -6.58
N MET A 21 -1.64 3.82 -7.27
CA MET A 21 -0.83 2.66 -6.92
C MET A 21 0.24 2.49 -7.99
N SER A 22 1.48 2.46 -7.55
CA SER A 22 2.66 2.56 -8.39
C SER A 22 3.62 1.41 -8.09
N ARG A 23 4.29 0.89 -9.12
CA ARG A 23 5.36 -0.11 -8.97
C ARG A 23 6.70 0.54 -9.22
N LEU A 24 7.67 0.14 -8.41
CA LEU A 24 9.07 0.49 -8.62
C LEU A 24 9.88 -0.80 -8.77
N SER A 25 10.67 -0.85 -9.82
CA SER A 25 11.76 -1.79 -10.00
C SER A 25 12.76 -1.67 -8.85
N ASP A 26 13.57 -2.70 -8.63
CA ASP A 26 14.52 -2.70 -7.53
C ASP A 26 15.61 -1.62 -7.71
N GLU A 27 15.90 -1.24 -8.95
CA GLU A 27 16.84 -0.18 -9.33
C GLU A 27 16.22 1.22 -9.22
N ASN A 28 14.89 1.36 -9.33
CA ASN A 28 14.21 2.64 -9.23
C ASN A 28 14.03 3.06 -7.76
N ASN A 29 14.55 4.23 -7.43
CA ASN A 29 14.54 4.83 -6.10
C ASN A 29 13.90 6.22 -6.10
N ASP A 30 13.31 6.64 -7.22
CA ASP A 30 12.63 7.92 -7.38
C ASP A 30 11.12 7.75 -7.14
N LEU A 31 10.64 8.23 -5.99
CA LEU A 31 9.22 8.17 -5.64
C LEU A 31 8.34 9.05 -6.52
N GLU A 32 8.90 10.02 -7.26
CA GLU A 32 8.14 10.90 -8.16
C GLU A 32 7.97 10.31 -9.56
N HIS A 33 8.86 9.38 -9.96
CA HIS A 33 8.86 8.75 -11.28
C HIS A 33 8.81 7.21 -11.16
N PRO A 34 7.69 6.64 -10.69
CA PRO A 34 7.51 5.19 -10.66
C PRO A 34 7.52 4.58 -12.07
N ASP A 35 7.86 3.30 -12.17
CA ASP A 35 7.96 2.60 -13.46
C ASP A 35 6.57 2.39 -14.10
N HIS A 36 5.56 2.17 -13.28
CA HIS A 36 4.17 2.04 -13.70
C HIS A 36 3.22 2.57 -12.61
N THR A 37 2.10 3.17 -13.02
CA THR A 37 1.10 3.73 -12.10
C THR A 37 -0.31 3.49 -12.61
N VAL A 38 -1.15 2.91 -11.75
CA VAL A 38 -2.59 2.81 -11.92
C VAL A 38 -3.27 3.78 -10.97
N ARG A 39 -4.26 4.53 -11.46
CA ARG A 39 -5.11 5.37 -10.60
C ARG A 39 -6.30 4.55 -10.16
N LEU A 40 -6.70 4.62 -8.91
CA LEU A 40 -7.84 3.89 -8.37
C LEU A 40 -8.78 4.91 -7.75
N SER A 41 -10.05 4.88 -8.15
CA SER A 41 -11.04 5.85 -7.68
C SER A 41 -12.12 5.18 -6.84
N SER A 42 -12.54 5.85 -5.78
CA SER A 42 -13.67 5.45 -4.96
C SER A 42 -14.88 6.32 -5.32
N LEU A 43 -16.01 5.70 -5.63
CA LEU A 43 -17.25 6.43 -5.96
C LEU A 43 -17.91 7.05 -4.70
N ASP A 44 -17.52 6.58 -3.52
CA ASP A 44 -17.94 7.03 -2.21
C ASP A 44 -16.81 6.88 -1.17
N ASN A 45 -16.87 7.57 -0.03
CA ASN A 45 -15.86 7.47 1.03
C ASN A 45 -15.98 6.16 1.86
N ASN A 46 -16.46 5.06 1.27
CA ASN A 46 -16.71 3.80 1.98
C ASN A 46 -15.51 2.82 1.91
N GLY A 47 -14.43 3.21 1.22
CA GLY A 47 -13.24 2.37 1.02
C GLY A 47 -13.32 1.37 -0.14
N THR A 48 -14.29 1.52 -1.05
CA THR A 48 -14.45 0.68 -2.24
C THR A 48 -13.85 1.36 -3.46
N TYR A 49 -12.63 0.96 -3.81
CA TYR A 49 -11.94 1.44 -5.00
C TYR A 49 -12.23 0.55 -6.17
N ARG A 50 -12.25 1.16 -7.35
CA ARG A 50 -12.27 0.46 -8.63
C ARG A 50 -11.07 0.88 -9.44
N ALA A 51 -10.41 -0.09 -10.05
CA ALA A 51 -9.43 0.23 -11.08
C ALA A 51 -10.14 0.73 -12.34
N PRO A 52 -9.57 1.72 -13.05
CA PRO A 52 -9.92 2.03 -14.41
C PRO A 52 -9.59 0.79 -15.25
N ASN A 53 -10.44 0.55 -16.25
CA ASN A 53 -10.48 -0.56 -17.21
C ASN A 53 -9.25 -1.49 -17.29
N LEU A 54 -9.52 -2.78 -17.56
CA LEU A 54 -8.54 -3.88 -17.77
C LEU A 54 -7.31 -3.50 -18.62
N ASP A 55 -7.46 -2.59 -19.58
CA ASP A 55 -6.37 -2.18 -20.48
C ASP A 55 -5.28 -1.33 -19.79
N GLU A 56 -5.55 -0.81 -18.59
CA GLU A 56 -4.65 0.06 -17.80
C GLU A 56 -3.90 -0.68 -16.69
N VAL A 57 -4.14 -1.98 -16.48
CA VAL A 57 -3.39 -2.78 -15.50
C VAL A 57 -2.24 -3.54 -16.16
N GLU A 58 -1.17 -3.75 -15.41
CA GLU A 58 -0.13 -4.71 -15.79
C GLU A 58 -0.62 -6.12 -15.51
N ASP A 59 -0.07 -7.09 -16.24
CA ASP A 59 -0.04 -8.49 -15.81
C ASP A 59 0.72 -8.53 -14.47
N VAL A 60 -0.01 -8.67 -13.38
CA VAL A 60 0.55 -8.68 -12.04
C VAL A 60 0.53 -10.05 -11.43
N ASP A 61 -0.15 -11.04 -12.03
CA ASP A 61 -0.16 -12.42 -11.56
C ASP A 61 0.79 -13.36 -12.31
N GLY A 62 1.28 -12.93 -13.47
CA GLY A 62 2.35 -13.52 -14.25
C GLY A 62 1.89 -14.65 -15.18
N ASP A 63 0.66 -14.58 -15.66
CA ASP A 63 0.08 -15.55 -16.59
C ASP A 63 0.12 -15.12 -18.08
N ASP A 64 0.76 -13.98 -18.36
CA ASP A 64 0.95 -13.35 -19.68
C ASP A 64 -0.36 -12.86 -20.32
N ASP A 65 -1.39 -12.60 -19.51
CA ASP A 65 -2.59 -11.89 -19.92
C ASP A 65 -2.87 -10.63 -19.07
N ARG A 66 -3.98 -9.95 -19.38
CA ARG A 66 -4.40 -8.74 -18.67
C ARG A 66 -5.87 -8.89 -18.38
N ASP A 67 -6.18 -9.43 -17.22
CA ASP A 67 -7.53 -9.85 -16.92
C ASP A 67 -8.06 -9.33 -15.57
N LYS A 68 -9.16 -9.93 -15.13
CA LYS A 68 -9.87 -9.49 -13.93
C LYS A 68 -9.11 -9.85 -12.66
N ASP A 69 -8.30 -10.90 -12.71
CA ASP A 69 -7.51 -11.32 -11.58
C ASP A 69 -6.45 -10.25 -11.31
N ASP A 70 -5.79 -9.70 -12.34
CA ASP A 70 -4.91 -8.52 -12.24
C ASP A 70 -5.58 -7.32 -11.58
N VAL A 71 -6.75 -6.93 -12.09
CA VAL A 71 -7.54 -5.81 -11.55
C VAL A 71 -7.88 -6.02 -10.08
N SER A 72 -8.24 -7.26 -9.71
CA SER A 72 -8.62 -7.59 -8.34
C SER A 72 -7.46 -7.40 -7.35
N TYR A 73 -6.20 -7.55 -7.78
CA TYR A 73 -5.03 -7.28 -6.95
C TYR A 73 -4.88 -5.79 -6.63
N TYR A 74 -5.01 -4.92 -7.64
CA TYR A 74 -4.95 -3.47 -7.43
C TYR A 74 -6.08 -2.99 -6.52
N GLU A 75 -7.30 -3.52 -6.71
CA GLU A 75 -8.45 -3.19 -5.85
C GLU A 75 -8.25 -3.67 -4.39
N LEU A 76 -7.72 -4.87 -4.19
CA LEU A 76 -7.42 -5.40 -2.85
C LEU A 76 -6.36 -4.57 -2.13
N ALA A 77 -5.26 -4.25 -2.82
CA ALA A 77 -4.18 -3.46 -2.28
C ALA A 77 -4.66 -2.05 -1.90
N ALA A 78 -5.44 -1.39 -2.76
CA ALA A 78 -6.03 -0.09 -2.48
C ALA A 78 -7.04 -0.12 -1.33
N LYS A 79 -7.83 -1.19 -1.20
CA LYS A 79 -8.75 -1.35 -0.06
C LYS A 79 -8.00 -1.44 1.26
N LEU A 80 -6.91 -2.20 1.31
CA LEU A 80 -6.09 -2.35 2.52
C LEU A 80 -5.33 -1.08 2.88
N VAL A 81 -4.76 -0.42 1.88
CA VAL A 81 -4.03 0.83 2.03
C VAL A 81 -4.99 1.98 2.36
N THR A 82 -6.22 1.93 1.87
CA THR A 82 -7.27 2.84 2.33
C THR A 82 -7.69 2.55 3.75
N ALA A 83 -7.78 1.29 4.19
CA ALA A 83 -8.09 1.00 5.58
C ALA A 83 -7.11 1.73 6.53
N LEU A 84 -5.82 1.81 6.21
CA LEU A 84 -4.86 2.65 6.96
C LEU A 84 -5.22 4.15 6.97
N VAL A 85 -5.74 4.67 5.86
CA VAL A 85 -5.96 6.12 5.71
C VAL A 85 -7.36 6.56 6.16
N THR A 86 -8.41 5.78 5.90
CA THR A 86 -9.78 6.09 6.29
C THR A 86 -10.05 5.79 7.76
N LEU A 87 -9.39 4.79 8.36
CA LEU A 87 -9.49 4.60 9.80
C LEU A 87 -8.93 5.83 10.52
N SER A 88 -7.88 6.48 9.98
CA SER A 88 -7.33 7.76 10.48
C SER A 88 -8.30 8.96 10.48
N SER A 89 -9.59 8.77 10.19
CA SER A 89 -10.59 9.83 10.13
C SER A 89 -11.86 9.52 10.92
N VAL A 90 -11.81 9.78 12.23
CA VAL A 90 -12.80 10.72 12.80
C VAL A 90 -12.07 11.99 13.23
N GLY A 91 -11.68 12.80 12.23
CA GLY A 91 -11.32 14.20 12.41
C GLY A 91 -9.89 14.60 12.04
N GLN A 92 -9.71 15.08 10.80
CA GLN A 92 -8.66 16.02 10.36
C GLN A 92 -7.24 15.58 9.95
N GLN A 93 -6.76 14.33 10.03
CA GLN A 93 -5.30 14.12 9.81
C GLN A 93 -4.92 12.92 8.96
N LYS A 94 -4.92 13.08 7.62
CA LYS A 94 -3.98 12.33 6.78
C LYS A 94 -2.56 12.65 7.28
N ARG A 95 -1.95 11.72 8.03
CA ARG A 95 -0.59 11.88 8.56
C ARG A 95 0.49 11.64 7.49
N PHE A 96 0.15 10.92 6.42
CA PHE A 96 1.06 10.50 5.35
C PHE A 96 0.45 10.71 3.96
N GLU A 97 1.29 11.10 2.99
CA GLU A 97 0.91 11.20 1.57
C GLU A 97 1.26 9.94 0.79
N ARG A 98 2.31 9.24 1.22
CA ARG A 98 2.80 8.04 0.55
C ARG A 98 3.13 6.93 1.54
N VAL A 99 2.89 5.71 1.10
CA VAL A 99 3.32 4.48 1.79
C VAL A 99 4.05 3.61 0.77
N LEU A 100 5.30 3.24 1.07
CA LEU A 100 6.05 2.27 0.27
C LEU A 100 6.09 0.94 1.01
N ILE A 101 5.69 -0.13 0.33
CA ILE A 101 5.79 -1.50 0.84
C ILE A 101 6.83 -2.25 0.02
N MET A 102 7.78 -2.88 0.70
CA MET A 102 8.85 -3.62 0.05
C MET A 102 9.39 -4.76 0.92
N PHE A 103 10.01 -5.76 0.29
CA PHE A 103 10.83 -6.72 1.03
C PHE A 103 12.03 -6.01 1.65
N LYS A 104 12.27 -6.29 2.93
CA LYS A 104 13.38 -5.71 3.69
C LYS A 104 14.71 -6.13 3.07
N PRO A 105 15.61 -5.19 2.74
CA PRO A 105 16.93 -5.52 2.22
C PRO A 105 17.68 -6.46 3.17
N GLY A 106 18.23 -7.55 2.63
CA GLY A 106 18.95 -8.56 3.42
C GLY A 106 18.06 -9.53 4.21
N SER A 107 16.73 -9.44 4.08
CA SER A 107 15.79 -10.45 4.59
C SER A 107 15.08 -11.13 3.43
N GLU A 108 14.97 -12.46 3.49
CA GLU A 108 14.21 -13.20 2.48
C GLU A 108 12.71 -13.04 2.66
N THR A 109 12.23 -12.64 3.84
CA THR A 109 10.80 -12.68 4.14
C THR A 109 10.28 -11.45 4.84
N ASP A 110 11.10 -10.64 5.51
CA ASP A 110 10.55 -9.49 6.21
C ASP A 110 10.09 -8.41 5.23
N ILE A 111 9.05 -7.68 5.61
CA ILE A 111 8.49 -6.58 4.83
C ILE A 111 8.66 -5.30 5.62
N ASP A 112 9.21 -4.28 4.97
CA ASP A 112 9.22 -2.91 5.47
C ASP A 112 8.06 -2.13 4.83
N ILE A 113 7.30 -1.44 5.68
CA ILE A 113 6.21 -0.52 5.33
C ILE A 113 6.68 0.88 5.75
N LEU A 114 7.13 1.64 4.76
CA LEU A 114 7.71 2.96 4.92
C LEU A 114 6.64 4.02 4.73
N HIS A 115 6.54 4.97 5.66
CA HIS A 115 5.55 6.04 5.61
C HIS A 115 6.25 7.39 5.38
N PHE A 116 5.69 8.20 4.49
CA PHE A 116 6.23 9.50 4.10
C PHE A 116 5.20 10.61 4.34
N LYS A 117 5.61 11.60 5.12
CA LYS A 117 4.83 12.82 5.35
C LYS A 117 4.77 13.68 4.08
N PRO A 118 3.83 14.64 4.02
CA PRO A 118 3.76 15.60 2.93
C PRO A 118 5.11 16.21 2.56
N GLY A 119 5.45 16.16 1.27
CA GLY A 119 6.70 16.71 0.73
C GLY A 119 7.97 15.86 0.95
N ASN A 120 7.90 14.72 1.64
CA ASN A 120 9.02 13.79 1.71
C ASN A 120 9.02 12.86 0.48
N THR A 121 10.05 12.98 -0.36
CA THR A 121 10.23 12.20 -1.60
C THR A 121 11.47 11.30 -1.55
N ASP A 122 12.25 11.35 -0.47
CA ASP A 122 13.49 10.58 -0.34
C ASP A 122 13.18 9.18 0.21
N ILE A 123 13.23 8.19 -0.67
CA ILE A 123 13.02 6.78 -0.33
C ILE A 123 13.96 6.27 0.78
N SER A 124 15.15 6.87 0.91
CA SER A 124 16.16 6.47 1.88
C SER A 124 15.93 7.04 3.28
N ALA A 125 15.03 8.03 3.40
CA ALA A 125 14.73 8.74 4.64
C ALA A 125 13.21 8.76 4.95
N PRO A 126 12.57 7.59 5.14
CA PRO A 126 11.17 7.53 5.52
C PRO A 126 10.93 8.15 6.91
N ASP A 127 9.78 8.79 7.10
CA ASP A 127 9.40 9.38 8.39
C ASP A 127 9.16 8.30 9.46
N TYR A 128 8.58 7.17 9.05
CA TYR A 128 8.37 6.00 9.91
C TYR A 128 8.58 4.70 9.13
N VAL A 129 9.13 3.71 9.84
CA VAL A 129 9.37 2.36 9.31
C VAL A 129 8.70 1.35 10.22
N VAL A 130 7.70 0.67 9.68
CA VAL A 130 7.05 -0.46 10.33
C VAL A 130 7.53 -1.74 9.67
N THR A 131 8.04 -2.71 10.44
CA THR A 131 8.53 -3.98 9.87
C THR A 131 7.63 -5.13 10.27
N ALA A 132 7.07 -5.83 9.30
CA ALA A 132 6.39 -7.10 9.50
C ALA A 132 7.39 -8.26 9.38
N THR A 133 7.36 -9.16 10.37
CA THR A 133 8.31 -10.28 10.49
C THR A 133 7.59 -11.57 10.91
N ASN A 134 8.34 -12.67 10.92
CA ASN A 134 7.88 -13.99 11.37
C ASN A 134 6.60 -14.46 10.63
N PRO A 135 6.64 -14.56 9.28
CA PRO A 135 5.54 -15.14 8.54
C PRO A 135 5.43 -16.63 8.84
N ASP A 136 4.20 -17.13 8.88
CA ASP A 136 3.99 -18.57 8.93
C ASP A 136 4.15 -19.24 7.56
N ARG A 137 3.95 -20.56 7.52
CA ARG A 137 4.05 -21.36 6.29
C ARG A 137 3.12 -20.92 5.16
N PHE A 138 2.10 -20.12 5.46
CA PHE A 138 1.16 -19.56 4.48
C PHE A 138 1.42 -18.07 4.24
N ARG A 139 2.58 -17.55 4.67
CA ARG A 139 3.00 -16.15 4.55
C ARG A 139 2.12 -15.16 5.32
N ASN A 140 1.37 -15.62 6.32
CA ASN A 140 0.67 -14.73 7.23
C ASN A 140 1.66 -14.19 8.27
N TYR A 141 1.87 -12.88 8.29
CA TYR A 141 2.79 -12.24 9.24
C TYR A 141 2.19 -12.22 10.65
N ARG A 142 3.03 -12.49 11.65
CA ARG A 142 2.58 -12.59 13.05
C ARG A 142 3.08 -11.46 13.93
N THR A 143 4.23 -10.87 13.56
CA THR A 143 4.92 -9.90 14.42
C THR A 143 5.13 -8.59 13.67
N ILE A 144 4.70 -7.49 14.28
CA ILE A 144 4.93 -6.12 13.81
C ILE A 144 5.92 -5.44 14.74
N LYS A 145 6.95 -4.81 14.17
CA LYS A 145 7.95 -4.02 14.88
C LYS A 145 7.72 -2.55 14.59
N ASN A 146 7.86 -1.73 15.63
CA ASN A 146 7.66 -0.28 15.60
C ASN A 146 6.30 0.14 15.01
N PRO A 147 5.17 -0.45 15.46
CA PRO A 147 3.86 0.01 14.99
C PRO A 147 3.66 1.49 15.33
N ILE A 148 2.91 2.16 14.48
CA ILE A 148 2.37 3.50 14.73
C ILE A 148 0.85 3.38 14.75
N ASP A 149 0.20 4.38 15.35
CA ASP A 149 -1.24 4.62 15.38
C ASP A 149 -1.77 4.70 13.93
N ALA A 150 -2.22 3.56 13.43
CA ALA A 150 -2.58 3.27 12.06
C ALA A 150 -4.09 3.34 11.84
N ASP A 151 -4.88 3.11 12.88
CA ASP A 151 -6.31 3.38 12.85
C ASP A 151 -6.68 4.80 13.32
N GLY A 152 -5.74 5.58 13.86
CA GLY A 152 -5.90 6.98 14.19
C GLY A 152 -6.77 7.26 15.41
N ASP A 153 -6.98 6.28 16.29
CA ASP A 153 -7.76 6.45 17.50
C ASP A 153 -6.98 7.15 18.64
N GLY A 154 -5.68 7.33 18.46
CA GLY A 154 -4.80 8.09 19.34
C GLY A 154 -3.95 7.24 20.28
N ASP A 155 -3.99 5.91 20.20
CA ASP A 155 -3.03 5.04 20.86
C ASP A 155 -2.32 4.06 19.90
N VAL A 156 -1.52 3.14 20.45
CA VAL A 156 -0.82 2.13 19.64
C VAL A 156 -1.10 0.77 20.24
N ASP A 157 -1.89 -0.04 19.55
CA ASP A 157 -2.44 -1.27 20.12
C ASP A 157 -2.46 -2.48 19.15
N SER A 158 -3.31 -3.47 19.46
CA SER A 158 -3.42 -4.69 18.67
C SER A 158 -4.13 -4.53 17.32
N ASP A 159 -4.99 -3.52 17.19
CA ASP A 159 -5.75 -3.23 15.97
C ASP A 159 -4.84 -2.58 14.93
N ASP A 160 -3.93 -1.68 15.33
CA ASP A 160 -2.86 -1.17 14.46
C ASP A 160 -2.00 -2.30 13.89
N SER A 161 -1.59 -3.19 14.79
CA SER A 161 -0.78 -4.35 14.45
C SER A 161 -1.53 -5.29 13.49
N LEU A 162 -2.86 -5.39 13.63
CA LEU A 162 -3.68 -6.21 12.72
C LEU A 162 -3.72 -5.62 11.32
N ILE A 163 -3.81 -4.30 11.18
CA ILE A 163 -3.80 -3.63 9.88
C ILE A 163 -2.46 -3.89 9.18
N TYR A 164 -1.33 -3.68 9.86
CA TYR A 164 -0.01 -3.94 9.29
C TYR A 164 0.22 -5.41 8.93
N ARG A 165 -0.28 -6.36 9.73
CA ARG A 165 -0.21 -7.79 9.38
C ARG A 165 -0.97 -8.09 8.10
N LYS A 166 -2.19 -7.54 7.94
CA LYS A 166 -3.00 -7.75 6.73
C LYS A 166 -2.30 -7.20 5.50
N LEU A 167 -1.76 -5.99 5.57
CA LEU A 167 -0.99 -5.37 4.49
C LEU A 167 0.22 -6.20 4.09
N ALA A 168 1.07 -6.57 5.05
CA ALA A 168 2.26 -7.37 4.79
C ALA A 168 1.91 -8.74 4.21
N THR A 169 0.84 -9.37 4.70
CA THR A 169 0.38 -10.67 4.19
C THR A 169 -0.09 -10.56 2.74
N SER A 170 -0.91 -9.56 2.42
CA SER A 170 -1.35 -9.30 1.05
C SER A 170 -0.21 -8.89 0.13
N PHE A 171 0.78 -8.15 0.61
CA PHE A 171 1.99 -7.87 -0.14
C PHE A 171 2.82 -9.13 -0.41
N ALA A 172 2.99 -9.99 0.59
CA ALA A 172 3.75 -11.22 0.42
C ALA A 172 3.08 -12.25 -0.50
N SER A 173 1.75 -12.26 -0.60
CA SER A 173 1.06 -13.07 -1.61
C SER A 173 1.37 -12.61 -3.03
N MET A 174 1.78 -11.34 -3.22
CA MET A 174 2.20 -10.82 -4.53
C MET A 174 3.63 -11.20 -4.94
N ARG A 175 4.44 -11.80 -4.06
CA ARG A 175 5.85 -12.13 -4.37
C ARG A 175 6.02 -13.27 -5.36
N ASP A 176 5.10 -14.24 -5.33
CA ASP A 176 5.20 -15.44 -6.19
C ASP A 176 4.52 -15.22 -7.55
N LEU A 177 3.89 -14.05 -7.72
CA LEU A 177 3.39 -13.59 -8.99
C LEU A 177 4.58 -13.19 -9.87
N ARG A 178 4.72 -13.85 -11.02
CA ARG A 178 5.89 -13.67 -11.88
C ARG A 178 5.72 -12.38 -12.69
N PRO A 179 6.82 -11.69 -13.04
CA PRO A 179 6.79 -10.68 -14.09
C PRO A 179 6.60 -11.32 -15.46
#